data_AF-A0A3R7UKA1-F1
#
_entry.id   AF-A0A3R7UKA1-F1
#
_cell.length_a   1.000
_cell.length_b   1.000
_cell.length_c   1.000
_cell.angle_alpha   90.00
_cell.angle_beta   90.00
_cell.angle_gamma   90.00
#
_symmetry.space_group_name_H-M   'P 1'
#
loop_
_entity.id
_entity.type
_entity.pdbx_description
1 polymer ?
#
loop_
_entity_poly.entity_id
_entity_poly.type
_entity_poly.pdbx_seq_one_letter_code
_entity_poly.pdbx_strand_id
1 'polypeptide(L)'
;MSLSKDEILDAIAEMSVMDVVELVDAMEEKFGVSAAAAVAAAPVAGNAGDGGAAVEEKTEFEVVITSAGEKKVNAIKVVRAITGLGLKEAKALVDDAPSTVKEGVAKEEADDIVKQLEEAGASAELK
;
A
#
# COMPACT_ATOMS: atom_id res chain seq x y z
N MET A 1 22.07 -33.24 -11.17
CA MET A 1 22.77 -33.42 -9.88
C MET A 1 21.89 -32.79 -8.83
N SER A 2 21.42 -33.54 -7.84
CA SER A 2 20.58 -33.01 -6.77
C SER A 2 21.46 -32.18 -5.83
N LEU A 3 21.27 -30.87 -5.81
CA LEU A 3 21.85 -30.03 -4.77
C LEU A 3 21.27 -30.49 -3.44
N SER A 4 22.13 -30.85 -2.49
CA SER A 4 21.70 -31.16 -1.13
C SER A 4 21.26 -29.87 -0.44
N LYS A 5 20.38 -29.99 0.55
CA LYS A 5 19.88 -28.81 1.29
C LYS A 5 21.01 -28.06 2.00
N ASP A 6 22.03 -28.80 2.41
CA ASP A 6 23.19 -28.25 3.13
C ASP A 6 24.05 -27.41 2.19
N GLU A 7 24.27 -27.85 0.94
CA GLU A 7 24.99 -27.06 -0.08
C GLU A 7 24.26 -25.76 -0.46
N ILE A 8 22.92 -25.74 -0.39
CA ILE A 8 22.11 -24.54 -0.62
C ILE A 8 22.27 -23.57 0.55
N LEU A 9 22.29 -24.08 1.78
CA LEU A 9 22.45 -23.26 2.98
C LEU A 9 23.84 -22.62 3.06
N ASP A 10 24.88 -23.37 2.71
CA ASP A 10 26.25 -22.86 2.67
C ASP A 10 26.40 -21.75 1.61
N ALA A 11 25.80 -21.92 0.44
CA ALA A 11 25.78 -20.89 -0.60
C ALA A 11 25.07 -19.61 -0.15
N ILE A 12 23.94 -19.73 0.56
CA ILE A 12 23.21 -18.57 1.11
C ILE A 12 24.02 -17.90 2.23
N ALA A 13 24.77 -18.67 3.03
CA ALA A 13 25.59 -18.14 4.11
C ALA A 13 26.83 -17.36 3.62
N GLU A 14 27.34 -17.69 2.43
CA GLU A 14 28.44 -16.96 1.77
C GLU A 14 27.98 -15.71 1.03
N MET A 15 26.68 -15.54 0.80
CA MET A 15 26.10 -14.36 0.14
C MET A 15 26.06 -13.14 1.07
N SER A 16 26.15 -11.94 0.49
CA SER A 16 25.95 -10.72 1.27
C SER A 16 24.48 -10.57 1.64
N VAL A 17 24.21 -9.85 2.74
CA VAL A 17 22.84 -9.66 3.24
C VAL A 17 21.92 -9.05 2.16
N MET A 18 22.45 -8.21 1.27
CA MET A 18 21.68 -7.63 0.16
C MET A 18 21.36 -8.68 -0.92
N ASP A 19 22.30 -9.56 -1.26
CA ASP A 19 22.08 -10.61 -2.25
C ASP A 19 21.06 -11.65 -1.73
N VAL A 20 21.01 -11.86 -0.41
CA VAL A 20 20.01 -12.72 0.23
C VAL A 20 18.61 -12.08 0.14
N VAL A 21 18.49 -10.75 0.26
CA VAL A 21 17.22 -10.04 0.06
C VAL A 21 16.76 -10.15 -1.38
N GLU A 22 17.65 -9.96 -2.35
CA GLU A 22 17.32 -10.13 -3.77
C GLU A 22 16.94 -11.58 -4.11
N LEU A 23 17.58 -12.57 -3.47
CA LEU A 23 17.21 -13.97 -3.62
C LEU A 23 15.83 -14.26 -3.01
N VAL A 24 15.50 -13.65 -1.87
CA VAL A 24 14.16 -13.73 -1.27
C VAL A 24 13.14 -13.16 -2.25
N ASP A 25 13.34 -11.93 -2.75
CA ASP A 25 12.43 -11.29 -3.71
C ASP A 25 12.23 -12.15 -4.97
N ALA A 26 13.32 -12.69 -5.52
CA ALA A 26 13.26 -13.60 -6.67
C ALA A 26 12.54 -14.92 -6.35
N MET A 27 12.63 -15.42 -5.11
CA MET A 27 11.87 -16.58 -4.65
C MET A 27 10.40 -16.27 -4.40
N GLU A 28 10.07 -15.07 -3.90
CA GLU A 28 8.69 -14.61 -3.77
C GLU A 28 8.03 -14.48 -5.15
N GLU A 29 8.73 -13.94 -6.15
CA GLU A 29 8.24 -13.85 -7.53
C GLU A 29 8.12 -15.23 -8.20
N LYS A 30 9.13 -16.10 -8.05
CA LYS A 30 9.14 -17.40 -8.75
C LYS A 30 8.22 -18.43 -8.13
N PHE A 31 8.03 -18.40 -6.82
CA PHE A 31 7.24 -19.40 -6.10
C PHE A 31 5.95 -18.83 -5.52
N GLY A 32 5.68 -17.54 -5.69
CA GLY A 32 4.47 -16.88 -5.19
C GLY A 32 4.36 -16.92 -3.66
N VAL A 33 5.50 -16.96 -2.97
CA VAL A 33 5.54 -17.08 -1.50
C VAL A 33 5.79 -15.71 -0.91
N SER A 34 4.75 -14.89 -0.80
CA SER A 34 4.81 -13.66 -0.01
C SER A 34 4.34 -13.95 1.42
N ALA A 35 4.81 -13.16 2.39
CA ALA A 35 4.37 -13.25 3.79
C ALA A 35 2.84 -13.14 3.97
N ALA A 36 2.13 -12.58 2.98
CA ALA A 36 0.68 -12.51 2.94
C ALA A 36 0.02 -13.91 2.89
N ALA A 37 0.67 -14.92 2.29
CA ALA A 37 0.15 -16.29 2.22
C ALA A 37 0.04 -16.96 3.61
N ALA A 38 0.94 -16.62 4.54
CA ALA A 38 0.86 -17.12 5.92
C ALA A 38 -0.27 -16.48 6.73
N VAL A 39 -0.68 -15.25 6.36
CA VAL A 39 -1.78 -14.51 7.00
C VAL A 39 -3.13 -14.91 6.38
N ALA A 40 -3.16 -15.27 5.09
CA ALA A 40 -4.32 -15.79 4.38
C ALA A 40 -4.80 -17.19 4.86
N ALA A 41 -3.98 -17.91 5.64
CA ALA A 41 -4.34 -19.20 6.20
C ALA A 41 -5.24 -19.12 7.46
N ALA A 42 -5.56 -17.91 7.95
CA ALA A 42 -6.56 -17.72 9.00
C ALA A 42 -7.97 -17.78 8.40
N PRO A 43 -8.82 -18.77 8.77
CA PRO A 43 -10.08 -18.99 8.11
C PRO A 43 -11.08 -17.90 8.52
N VAL A 44 -11.32 -16.92 7.65
CA VAL A 44 -12.52 -16.09 7.73
C VAL A 44 -13.62 -16.80 6.95
N ALA A 45 -14.58 -17.33 7.71
CA ALA A 45 -15.81 -17.90 7.20
C ALA A 45 -16.55 -16.88 6.32
N GLY A 46 -16.81 -17.21 5.05
CA GLY A 46 -17.67 -16.38 4.23
C GLY A 46 -17.60 -16.64 2.72
N ASN A 47 -18.49 -17.52 2.27
CA ASN A 47 -19.08 -17.57 0.94
C ASN A 47 -18.27 -18.15 -0.25
N ALA A 48 -18.75 -19.32 -0.68
CA ALA A 48 -18.39 -19.99 -1.91
C ALA A 48 -18.82 -19.20 -3.16
N GLY A 49 -18.00 -19.25 -4.21
CA GLY A 49 -18.40 -18.77 -5.53
C GLY A 49 -17.26 -18.61 -6.53
N ASP A 50 -16.89 -19.72 -7.15
CA ASP A 50 -16.41 -19.86 -8.53
C ASP A 50 -15.02 -19.31 -8.92
N GLY A 51 -14.33 -20.12 -9.72
CA GLY A 51 -12.93 -19.95 -10.07
C GLY A 51 -12.73 -18.98 -11.22
N GLY A 52 -11.73 -18.13 -11.07
CA GLY A 52 -11.20 -17.29 -12.12
C GLY A 52 -9.85 -16.78 -11.64
N ALA A 53 -8.82 -16.94 -12.47
CA ALA A 53 -7.50 -16.39 -12.24
C ALA A 53 -7.60 -14.88 -11.97
N ALA A 54 -7.53 -14.49 -10.70
CA ALA A 54 -7.45 -13.10 -10.31
C ALA A 54 -5.96 -12.77 -10.20
N VAL A 55 -5.48 -12.00 -11.19
CA VAL A 55 -4.50 -10.93 -10.96
C VAL A 55 -4.65 -10.48 -9.51
N GLU A 56 -3.58 -10.54 -8.70
CA GLU A 56 -3.60 -9.96 -7.36
C GLU A 56 -3.97 -8.48 -7.51
N GLU A 57 -5.27 -8.20 -7.40
CA GLU A 57 -5.81 -6.86 -7.35
C GLU A 57 -5.22 -6.27 -6.08
N LYS A 58 -4.30 -5.34 -6.28
CA LYS A 58 -3.90 -4.33 -5.31
C LYS A 58 -5.19 -3.82 -4.64
N THR A 59 -5.53 -4.36 -3.47
CA THR A 59 -6.79 -4.07 -2.76
C THR A 59 -6.64 -2.89 -1.81
N GLU A 60 -5.41 -2.37 -1.70
CA GLU A 60 -5.01 -1.27 -0.84
C GLU A 60 -4.35 -0.17 -1.68
N PHE A 61 -4.96 1.00 -1.67
CA PHE A 61 -4.48 2.20 -2.35
C PHE A 61 -4.08 3.24 -1.31
N GLU A 62 -3.07 4.02 -1.65
CA GLU A 62 -2.63 5.16 -0.87
C GLU A 62 -3.14 6.45 -1.53
N VAL A 63 -3.77 7.34 -0.75
CA VAL A 63 -4.17 8.65 -1.25
C VAL A 63 -3.14 9.68 -0.81
N VAL A 64 -2.47 10.30 -1.78
CA VAL A 64 -1.44 11.32 -1.55
C VAL A 64 -1.96 12.66 -2.03
N ILE A 65 -1.96 13.68 -1.17
CA ILE A 65 -2.22 15.06 -1.59
C ILE A 65 -0.92 15.61 -2.21
N THR A 66 -0.97 16.01 -3.46
CA THR A 66 0.18 16.56 -4.20
C THR A 66 0.24 18.08 -4.12
N SER A 67 -0.91 18.74 -3.93
CA SER A 67 -0.99 20.19 -3.73
C SER A 67 -2.27 20.59 -2.99
N ALA A 68 -2.16 21.56 -2.10
CA ALA A 68 -3.31 22.15 -1.39
C ALA A 68 -4.18 23.07 -2.26
N GLY A 69 -3.66 23.50 -3.41
CA GLY A 69 -4.25 24.50 -4.30
C GLY A 69 -4.53 25.87 -3.64
N GLU A 70 -5.29 26.69 -4.34
CA GLU A 70 -5.61 28.07 -3.91
C GLU A 70 -6.60 28.10 -2.75
N LYS A 71 -7.48 27.11 -2.66
CA LYS A 71 -8.52 26.99 -1.62
C LYS A 71 -8.04 26.16 -0.43
N LYS A 72 -6.84 26.46 0.06
CA LYS A 72 -6.14 25.70 1.11
C LYS A 72 -6.98 25.41 2.36
N VAL A 73 -7.85 26.34 2.77
CA VAL A 73 -8.75 26.15 3.92
C VAL A 73 -9.77 25.02 3.68
N ASN A 74 -10.24 24.85 2.45
CA ASN A 74 -11.18 23.79 2.09
C ASN A 74 -10.47 22.42 2.06
N ALA A 75 -9.27 22.35 1.48
CA ALA A 75 -8.44 21.14 1.51
C ALA A 75 -8.16 20.67 2.95
N ILE A 76 -7.79 21.60 3.85
CA ILE A 76 -7.58 21.30 5.28
C ILE A 76 -8.86 20.76 5.94
N LYS A 77 -10.04 21.28 5.61
CA LYS A 77 -11.31 20.78 6.16
C LYS A 77 -11.59 19.35 5.72
N VAL A 78 -11.32 19.02 4.46
CA VAL A 78 -11.50 17.68 3.91
C VAL A 78 -10.50 16.70 4.51
N VAL A 79 -9.20 17.02 4.52
CA VAL A 79 -8.17 16.21 5.18
C VAL A 79 -8.54 15.95 6.65
N ARG A 80 -9.01 16.97 7.36
CA ARG A 80 -9.45 16.83 8.75
C ARG A 80 -10.66 15.89 8.90
N ALA A 81 -11.61 15.94 7.98
CA ALA A 81 -12.78 15.07 7.99
C ALA A 81 -12.41 13.60 7.70
N ILE A 82 -11.46 13.38 6.79
CA ILE A 82 -11.03 12.05 6.33
C ILE A 82 -10.11 11.36 7.33
N THR A 83 -9.20 12.12 7.94
CA THR A 83 -8.15 11.61 8.84
C THR A 83 -8.49 11.74 10.33
N GLY A 84 -9.46 12.59 10.68
CA GLY A 84 -9.79 12.90 12.09
C GLY A 84 -8.72 13.71 12.83
N LEU A 85 -7.68 14.19 12.13
CA LEU A 85 -6.59 14.98 12.71
C LEU A 85 -7.06 16.31 13.31
N GLY A 86 -6.25 16.93 14.17
CA GLY A 86 -6.48 18.28 14.67
C GLY A 86 -6.21 19.34 13.60
N LEU A 87 -6.65 20.58 13.84
CA LEU A 87 -6.46 21.69 12.87
C LEU A 87 -4.96 21.93 12.57
N LYS A 88 -4.09 21.68 13.55
CA LYS A 88 -2.65 21.88 13.41
C LYS A 88 -2.01 20.75 12.57
N GLU A 89 -2.34 19.49 12.82
CA GLU A 89 -1.80 18.38 12.04
C GLU A 89 -2.35 18.36 10.61
N ALA A 90 -3.65 18.60 10.42
CA ALA A 90 -4.25 18.67 9.09
C ALA A 90 -3.68 19.83 8.26
N LYS A 91 -3.36 20.97 8.91
CA LYS A 91 -2.68 22.09 8.27
C LYS A 91 -1.25 21.74 7.86
N ALA A 92 -0.49 21.08 8.75
CA ALA A 92 0.86 20.63 8.43
C ALA A 92 0.85 19.64 7.25
N LEU A 93 -0.01 18.61 7.29
CA LEU A 93 -0.14 17.62 6.22
C LEU A 93 -0.39 18.27 4.85
N VAL A 94 -1.32 19.23 4.78
CA VAL A 94 -1.64 19.94 3.53
C VAL A 94 -0.58 20.98 3.14
N ASP A 95 0.13 21.57 4.11
CA ASP A 95 1.26 22.49 3.86
C ASP A 95 2.49 21.74 3.33
N ASP A 96 2.71 20.50 3.77
CA ASP A 96 3.87 19.64 3.46
C ASP A 96 3.65 18.74 2.23
N ALA A 97 2.69 19.09 1.35
CA ALA A 97 2.46 18.33 0.12
C ALA A 97 3.74 18.29 -0.76
N PRO A 98 4.11 17.13 -1.35
CA PRO A 98 3.33 15.88 -1.41
C PRO A 98 3.34 15.07 -0.10
N SER A 99 2.16 14.71 0.40
CA SER A 99 2.00 14.00 1.68
C SER A 99 0.85 13.01 1.66
N THR A 100 0.96 11.95 2.46
CA THR A 100 -0.03 10.87 2.50
C THR A 100 -1.22 11.25 3.36
N VAL A 101 -2.42 11.23 2.79
CA VAL A 101 -3.69 11.51 3.48
C VAL A 101 -4.24 10.25 4.11
N LYS A 102 -4.20 9.11 3.39
CA LYS A 102 -4.69 7.83 3.90
C LYS A 102 -4.04 6.65 3.18
N GLU A 103 -3.70 5.62 3.93
CA GLU A 103 -3.06 4.38 3.45
C GLU A 103 -4.01 3.20 3.63
N GLY A 104 -3.85 2.15 2.82
CA GLY A 104 -4.58 0.90 3.00
C GLY A 104 -6.08 0.99 2.71
N VAL A 105 -6.50 1.94 1.86
CA VAL A 105 -7.94 2.11 1.54
C VAL A 105 -8.32 1.36 0.28
N ALA A 106 -9.53 0.79 0.28
CA ALA A 106 -10.09 0.17 -0.92
C ALA A 106 -10.21 1.19 -2.05
N LYS A 107 -10.12 0.74 -3.30
CA LYS A 107 -10.17 1.61 -4.49
C LYS A 107 -11.32 2.61 -4.48
N GLU A 108 -12.51 2.15 -4.08
CA GLU A 108 -13.72 2.96 -4.02
C GLU A 108 -13.62 4.09 -2.98
N GLU A 109 -13.04 3.81 -1.81
CA GLU A 109 -12.80 4.82 -0.77
C GLU A 109 -11.67 5.76 -1.20
N ALA A 110 -10.62 5.24 -1.85
CA ALA A 110 -9.50 6.02 -2.35
C ALA A 110 -9.96 7.03 -3.42
N ASP A 111 -10.74 6.57 -4.40
CA ASP A 111 -11.34 7.41 -5.45
C ASP A 111 -12.28 8.47 -4.87
N ASP A 112 -13.05 8.13 -3.82
CA ASP A 112 -13.93 9.09 -3.14
C ASP A 112 -13.13 10.17 -2.38
N ILE A 113 -12.07 9.79 -1.67
CA ILE A 113 -11.15 10.72 -0.99
C ILE A 113 -10.49 11.66 -2.01
N VAL A 114 -10.00 11.14 -3.14
CA VAL A 114 -9.40 11.96 -4.21
C VAL A 114 -10.42 12.96 -4.75
N LYS A 115 -11.64 12.52 -5.06
CA LYS A 115 -12.71 13.43 -5.51
C LYS A 115 -13.03 14.52 -4.50
N GLN A 116 -13.16 14.18 -3.22
CA GLN A 116 -13.43 15.15 -2.17
C GLN A 116 -12.29 16.20 -2.05
N LEU A 117 -11.03 15.77 -2.23
CA LEU A 117 -9.88 16.66 -2.22
C LEU A 117 -9.86 17.57 -3.46
N GLU A 118 -10.15 17.02 -4.65
CA GLU A 118 -10.24 17.78 -5.91
C GLU A 118 -11.38 18.81 -5.90
N GLU A 119 -12.56 18.44 -5.40
CA GLU A 119 -13.70 19.35 -5.22
C GLU A 119 -13.39 20.47 -4.22
N ALA A 120 -12.57 20.18 -3.20
CA ALA A 120 -12.05 21.18 -2.27
C ALA A 120 -10.98 22.09 -2.89
N GLY A 121 -10.50 21.79 -4.10
CA GLY A 121 -9.51 22.55 -4.84
C GLY A 121 -8.06 22.14 -4.57
N ALA A 122 -7.84 20.97 -3.95
CA ALA A 122 -6.53 20.34 -3.84
C ALA A 122 -6.27 19.39 -5.04
N SER A 123 -5.03 18.95 -5.21
CA SER A 123 -4.67 17.88 -6.13
C SER A 123 -4.25 16.66 -5.32
N ALA A 124 -4.76 15.49 -5.66
CA ALA A 124 -4.43 14.24 -5.01
C ALA A 124 -4.25 13.12 -6.05
N GLU A 125 -3.42 12.13 -5.72
CA GLU A 125 -3.13 10.98 -6.57
C GLU A 125 -3.26 9.68 -5.77
N LEU A 126 -3.61 8.60 -6.48
CA LEU A 126 -3.62 7.24 -5.93
C LEU A 126 -2.27 6.59 -6.17
N LYS A 127 -1.68 6.06 -5.09
CA LYS A 127 -0.43 5.30 -5.10
C LYS A 127 -0.60 3.86 -4.69
#